data_AF-A0A950UM01-F1
#
_entry.id   AF-A0A950UM01-F1
#
_cell.length_a   1.000
_cell.length_b   1.000
_cell.length_c   1.000
_cell.angle_alpha   90.00
_cell.angle_beta   90.00
_cell.angle_gamma   90.00
#
_symmetry.space_group_name_H-M   'P 1'
#
loop_
_entity.id
_entity.type
_entity.pdbx_description
1 polymer ?
#
loop_
_entity_poly.entity_id
_entity_poly.type
_entity_poly.pdbx_seq_one_letter_code
_entity_poly.pdbx_strand_id
1 'polypeptide(L)'
;MRAPFFPEIARSTKRLPSEVEEALWQLIAAGLVTADGFDALRALTDAKRRLGEKGLRARPRSSGGRWTVLHGTGERIEPEAFARRLLARWGVVFRDVVARESLAPRWRELLLVLRRMEARGEIRGGRFVAGFVGEQFALPEALEALRALRRTGGVAETVAVSAYDPLNLSGVILPASAPGSLPSVVTAASG
;
A
#
# COMPACT_ATOMS: atom_id res chain seq x y z
N MET A 1 -14.98 17.44 19.17
CA MET A 1 -15.13 16.35 20.15
C MET A 1 -13.75 15.71 20.33
N ARG A 2 -13.28 15.52 21.57
CA ARG A 2 -11.93 14.95 21.84
C ARG A 2 -12.00 13.42 21.80
N ALA A 3 -11.06 12.77 21.13
CA ALA A 3 -10.94 11.31 21.13
C ALA A 3 -10.59 10.79 22.55
N PRO A 4 -11.35 9.82 23.11
CA PRO A 4 -11.19 9.34 24.48
C PRO A 4 -10.00 8.38 24.64
N PHE A 5 -9.46 8.32 25.85
CA PHE A 5 -8.48 7.28 26.23
C PHE A 5 -9.17 5.98 26.65
N PHE A 6 -8.45 4.86 26.64
CA PHE A 6 -8.98 3.55 27.05
C PHE A 6 -9.73 3.56 28.41
N PRO A 7 -9.20 4.16 29.50
CA PRO A 7 -9.92 4.19 30.77
C PRO A 7 -11.23 5.00 30.73
N GLU A 8 -11.30 6.00 29.85
CA GLU A 8 -12.49 6.82 29.64
C GLU A 8 -13.58 6.02 28.91
N ILE A 9 -13.18 5.18 27.94
CA ILE A 9 -14.08 4.26 27.22
C ILE A 9 -14.63 3.19 28.17
N ALA A 10 -13.78 2.58 29.00
CA ALA A 10 -14.23 1.59 29.98
C ALA A 10 -15.21 2.19 31.00
N ARG A 11 -14.93 3.42 31.46
CA ARG A 11 -15.83 4.14 32.38
C ARG A 11 -17.16 4.52 31.73
N SER A 12 -17.15 5.00 30.48
CA SER A 12 -18.36 5.45 29.79
C SER A 12 -19.27 4.28 29.38
N THR A 13 -18.67 3.14 28.98
CA THR A 13 -19.40 1.92 28.59
C THR A 13 -19.86 1.08 29.78
N LYS A 14 -19.32 1.32 30.98
CA LYS A 14 -19.57 0.52 32.20
C LYS A 14 -19.25 -0.97 31.99
N ARG A 15 -18.25 -1.27 31.18
CA ARG A 15 -17.78 -2.63 30.88
C ARG A 15 -16.47 -2.94 31.58
N LEU A 16 -16.17 -4.23 31.73
CA LEU A 16 -14.87 -4.65 32.26
C LEU A 16 -13.76 -4.26 31.27
N PRO A 17 -12.55 -3.87 31.74
CA PRO A 17 -11.44 -3.52 30.87
C PRO A 17 -11.13 -4.59 29.81
N SER A 18 -11.21 -5.87 30.17
CA SER A 18 -10.99 -6.99 29.25
C SER A 18 -12.05 -7.09 28.14
N GLU A 19 -13.32 -6.78 28.44
CA GLU A 19 -14.39 -6.75 27.44
C GLU A 19 -14.19 -5.60 26.44
N VAL A 20 -13.75 -4.44 26.94
CA VAL A 20 -13.44 -3.27 26.11
C VAL A 20 -12.23 -3.54 25.24
N GLU A 21 -11.21 -4.20 25.78
CA GLU A 21 -10.01 -4.62 25.03
C GLU A 21 -10.37 -5.57 23.87
N GLU A 22 -11.18 -6.59 24.15
CA GLU A 22 -11.66 -7.53 23.14
C GLU A 22 -12.51 -6.84 22.07
N ALA A 23 -13.43 -5.96 22.48
CA ALA A 23 -14.25 -5.20 21.54
C ALA A 23 -13.41 -4.27 20.65
N LEU A 24 -12.42 -3.58 21.21
CA LEU A 24 -11.51 -2.74 20.45
C LEU A 24 -10.65 -3.55 19.48
N TRP A 25 -10.22 -4.76 19.86
CA TRP A 25 -9.52 -5.67 18.96
C TRP A 25 -10.39 -6.06 17.76
N GLN A 26 -11.65 -6.43 18.00
CA GLN A 26 -12.59 -6.75 16.93
C GLN A 26 -12.88 -5.54 16.02
N LEU A 27 -13.05 -4.36 16.61
CA LEU A 27 -13.29 -3.13 15.86
C LEU A 27 -12.09 -2.68 15.03
N ILE A 28 -10.87 -2.86 15.52
CA ILE A 28 -9.64 -2.64 14.74
C ILE A 28 -9.54 -3.64 13.59
N ALA A 29 -9.78 -4.93 13.86
CA ALA A 29 -9.76 -5.96 12.83
C ALA A 29 -10.81 -5.69 11.73
N ALA A 30 -11.95 -5.11 12.10
CA ALA A 30 -12.99 -4.67 11.18
C ALA A 30 -12.70 -3.31 10.49
N GLY A 31 -11.60 -2.63 10.85
CA GLY A 31 -11.25 -1.32 10.30
C GLY A 31 -12.18 -0.17 10.72
N LEU A 32 -12.89 -0.32 11.85
CA LEU A 32 -13.89 0.63 12.34
C LEU A 32 -13.36 1.59 13.41
N VAL A 33 -12.21 1.29 14.01
CA VAL A 33 -11.59 2.10 15.06
C VAL A 33 -10.07 2.10 14.88
N THR A 34 -9.42 3.21 15.20
CA THR A 34 -7.95 3.34 15.26
C THR A 34 -7.50 4.01 16.56
N ALA A 35 -6.21 3.91 16.87
CA ALA A 35 -5.56 4.61 17.98
C ALA A 35 -4.46 5.54 17.45
N ASP A 36 -4.29 6.71 18.07
CA ASP A 36 -3.23 7.67 17.71
C ASP A 36 -1.81 7.25 18.17
N GLY A 37 -1.69 6.13 18.89
CA GLY A 37 -0.44 5.62 19.44
C GLY A 37 -0.21 4.13 19.17
N PHE A 38 1.02 3.78 18.79
CA PHE A 38 1.42 2.38 18.56
C PHE A 38 1.40 1.52 19.83
N ASP A 39 1.51 2.13 21.01
CA ASP A 39 1.48 1.40 22.28
C ASP A 39 0.11 0.75 22.55
N ALA A 40 -0.97 1.42 22.16
CA ALA A 40 -2.32 0.87 22.21
C ALA A 40 -2.48 -0.36 21.28
N LEU A 41 -1.97 -0.28 20.05
CA LEU A 41 -2.01 -1.38 19.09
C LEU A 41 -1.14 -2.57 19.53
N ARG A 42 0.07 -2.30 20.03
CA ARG A 42 0.98 -3.34 20.55
C ARG A 42 0.41 -4.05 21.77
N ALA A 43 -0.34 -3.34 22.62
CA ALA A 43 -1.00 -3.96 23.77
C ALA A 43 -1.99 -5.05 23.34
N LEU A 44 -2.74 -4.82 22.25
CA LEU A 44 -3.69 -5.79 21.72
C LEU A 44 -3.04 -6.95 20.93
N THR A 45 -1.86 -6.72 20.36
CA THR A 45 -1.17 -7.72 19.51
C THR A 45 -0.28 -8.68 20.31
N ASP A 46 0.20 -8.30 21.50
CA ASP A 46 1.07 -9.14 22.34
C ASP A 46 0.24 -10.23 23.07
N ALA A 47 0.21 -11.45 22.53
CA ALA A 47 -0.48 -12.60 23.12
C ALA A 47 -0.04 -12.89 24.58
N LYS A 48 1.21 -12.57 24.95
CA LYS A 48 1.71 -12.74 26.33
C LYS A 48 1.09 -11.75 27.31
N ARG A 49 0.57 -10.60 26.85
CA ARG A 49 -0.25 -9.70 27.67
C ARG A 49 -1.68 -10.24 27.86
N ARG A 50 -2.26 -10.87 26.83
CA ARG A 50 -3.60 -11.49 26.91
C ARG A 50 -3.63 -12.69 27.85
N LEU A 51 -2.54 -13.46 27.93
CA LEU A 51 -2.41 -14.64 28.81
C LEU A 51 -1.96 -14.31 30.25
N GLY A 52 -1.73 -13.03 30.59
CA GLY A 52 -1.35 -12.64 31.94
C GLY A 52 0.06 -13.10 32.39
N GLU A 53 0.90 -13.57 31.47
CA GLU A 53 2.18 -14.23 31.77
C GLU A 53 3.36 -13.27 32.05
N LYS A 54 3.10 -11.98 32.34
CA LYS A 54 4.16 -11.04 32.76
C LYS A 54 4.12 -10.85 34.26
N GLY A 55 5.16 -11.37 34.91
CA GLY A 55 5.40 -11.26 36.35
C GLY A 55 5.33 -9.83 36.89
N LEU A 56 5.24 -9.76 38.22
CA LEU A 56 4.93 -8.66 39.15
C LEU A 56 5.68 -7.31 38.98
N ARG A 57 6.38 -7.05 37.87
CA ARG A 57 7.13 -5.81 37.59
C ARG A 57 6.75 -5.10 36.28
N ALA A 58 5.78 -5.60 35.51
CA ALA A 58 5.25 -4.84 34.39
C ALA A 58 4.16 -3.87 34.89
N ARG A 59 4.54 -2.65 35.26
CA ARG A 59 3.60 -1.56 35.52
C ARG A 59 2.66 -1.47 34.30
N PRO A 60 1.32 -1.50 34.44
CA PRO A 60 0.44 -1.26 33.31
C PRO A 60 0.64 0.21 32.93
N ARG A 61 1.59 0.46 32.02
CA ARG A 61 1.65 1.72 31.31
C ARG A 61 0.32 1.74 30.58
N SER A 62 -0.57 2.63 31.01
CA SER A 62 -1.83 2.90 30.32
C SER A 62 -1.56 2.78 28.83
N SER A 63 -2.27 1.88 28.14
CA SER A 63 -2.23 1.74 26.70
C SER A 63 -2.26 3.14 26.10
N GLY A 64 -1.09 3.62 25.67
CA GLY A 64 -0.89 4.99 25.28
C GLY A 64 -1.59 5.18 23.95
N GLY A 65 -2.68 5.94 23.96
CA GLY A 65 -3.35 6.37 22.75
C GLY A 65 -4.82 6.74 22.96
N ARG A 66 -5.25 7.76 22.25
CA ARG A 66 -6.65 8.13 22.08
C ARG A 66 -7.26 7.28 20.98
N TRP A 67 -8.48 6.81 21.23
CA TRP A 67 -9.23 5.97 20.31
C TRP A 67 -10.18 6.81 19.49
N THR A 68 -10.19 6.59 18.19
CA THR A 68 -11.06 7.31 17.25
C THR A 68 -11.81 6.30 16.40
N VAL A 69 -13.10 6.52 16.21
CA VAL A 69 -13.89 5.74 15.26
C VAL A 69 -13.43 6.10 13.86
N LEU A 70 -13.00 5.09 13.11
CA LEU A 70 -12.88 5.20 11.67
C LEU A 70 -14.31 5.15 11.15
N HIS A 71 -14.83 6.30 10.76
CA HIS A 71 -15.94 6.30 9.81
C HIS A 71 -15.35 5.70 8.55
N GLY A 72 -15.60 4.41 8.33
CA GLY A 72 -15.28 3.75 7.08
C GLY A 72 -15.90 4.61 6.02
N THR A 73 -15.09 5.43 5.36
CA THR A 73 -15.56 6.10 4.18
C THR A 73 -15.72 4.93 3.23
N GLY A 74 -16.96 4.46 3.08
CA GLY A 74 -17.38 3.78 1.85
C GLY A 74 -17.24 4.71 0.64
N GLU A 75 -16.35 5.72 0.69
CA GLU A 75 -15.77 6.40 -0.44
C GLU A 75 -15.14 5.31 -1.29
N ARG A 76 -16.00 4.84 -2.19
CA ARG A 76 -15.59 4.13 -3.37
C ARG A 76 -14.42 4.91 -3.95
N ILE A 77 -13.26 4.27 -3.92
CA ILE A 77 -12.02 4.85 -4.45
C ILE A 77 -12.33 5.32 -5.86
N GLU A 78 -12.26 6.64 -6.08
CA GLU A 78 -12.60 7.23 -7.36
C GLU A 78 -11.59 6.69 -8.40
N PRO A 79 -12.06 5.91 -9.39
CA PRO A 79 -11.14 5.18 -10.26
C PRO A 79 -10.22 6.08 -11.09
N GLU A 80 -10.63 7.30 -11.44
CA GLU A 80 -9.79 8.26 -12.17
C GLU A 80 -8.66 8.82 -11.32
N ALA A 81 -8.93 9.26 -10.10
CA ALA A 81 -7.94 9.70 -9.14
C ALA A 81 -6.97 8.56 -8.78
N PHE A 82 -7.44 7.31 -8.73
CA PHE A 82 -6.56 6.15 -8.55
C PHE A 82 -5.68 5.90 -9.79
N ALA A 83 -6.26 5.93 -10.99
CA ALA A 83 -5.52 5.77 -12.24
C ALA A 83 -4.42 6.85 -12.40
N ARG A 84 -4.71 8.12 -12.09
CA ARG A 84 -3.72 9.21 -12.12
C ARG A 84 -2.56 8.95 -11.15
N ARG A 85 -2.85 8.49 -9.93
CA ARG A 85 -1.81 8.12 -8.96
C ARG A 85 -0.95 6.97 -9.45
N LEU A 86 -1.55 5.94 -10.04
CA LEU A 86 -0.80 4.83 -10.63
C LEU A 86 0.10 5.30 -11.78
N LEU A 87 -0.41 6.13 -12.68
CA LEU A 87 0.35 6.66 -13.82
C LEU A 87 1.51 7.54 -13.36
N ALA A 88 1.28 8.43 -12.39
CA ALA A 88 2.35 9.26 -11.82
C ALA A 88 3.43 8.43 -11.11
N ARG A 89 3.02 7.33 -10.46
CA ARG A 89 3.91 6.45 -9.70
C ARG A 89 4.73 5.51 -10.58
N TRP A 90 4.09 4.91 -11.59
CA TRP A 90 4.69 3.84 -12.40
C TRP A 90 5.12 4.29 -13.79
N GLY A 91 4.62 5.43 -14.29
CA GLY A 91 4.82 5.91 -15.66
C GLY A 91 4.02 5.11 -16.70
N VAL A 92 4.12 3.78 -16.65
CA VAL A 92 3.38 2.82 -17.47
C VAL A 92 2.53 1.91 -16.58
N VAL A 93 1.25 1.83 -16.86
CA VAL A 93 0.27 1.03 -16.11
C VAL A 93 -0.30 -0.08 -16.98
N PHE A 94 -0.31 -1.30 -16.44
CA PHE A 94 -0.92 -2.48 -17.05
C PHE A 94 -1.45 -3.41 -15.96
N ARG A 95 -2.24 -4.42 -16.36
CA ARG A 95 -3.02 -5.26 -15.44
C ARG A 95 -2.20 -5.84 -14.28
N ASP A 96 -0.99 -6.33 -14.55
CA ASP A 96 -0.19 -7.03 -13.54
C ASP A 96 0.38 -6.07 -12.48
N VAL A 97 0.70 -4.82 -12.85
CA VAL A 97 1.08 -3.78 -11.89
C VAL A 97 -0.10 -3.41 -10.99
N VAL A 98 -1.30 -3.30 -11.57
CA VAL A 98 -2.52 -2.98 -10.81
C VAL A 98 -2.90 -4.11 -9.86
N ALA A 99 -2.71 -5.37 -10.27
CA ALA A 99 -3.03 -6.54 -9.45
C ALA A 99 -2.25 -6.59 -8.12
N ARG A 100 -1.19 -5.78 -7.97
CA ARG A 100 -0.39 -5.68 -6.75
C ARG A 100 -0.88 -4.61 -5.77
N GLU A 101 -1.70 -3.67 -6.22
CA GLU A 101 -2.26 -2.68 -5.32
C GLU A 101 -3.49 -3.24 -4.63
N SER A 102 -3.32 -3.57 -3.33
CA SER A 102 -4.39 -4.12 -2.48
C SER A 102 -5.63 -3.22 -2.41
N LEU A 103 -5.47 -1.92 -2.66
CA LEU A 103 -6.54 -0.93 -2.65
C LEU A 103 -7.02 -0.55 -4.07
N ALA A 104 -6.56 -1.23 -5.12
CA ALA A 104 -6.97 -0.88 -6.47
C ALA A 104 -8.45 -1.17 -6.72
N PRO A 105 -9.18 -0.25 -7.38
CA PRO A 105 -10.44 -0.58 -8.02
C PRO A 105 -10.25 -1.74 -9.01
N ARG A 106 -11.33 -2.46 -9.30
CA ARG A 106 -11.29 -3.59 -10.24
C ARG A 106 -10.70 -3.14 -11.58
N TRP A 107 -9.87 -3.98 -12.20
CA TRP A 107 -9.24 -3.66 -13.50
C TRP A 107 -10.24 -3.16 -14.55
N ARG A 108 -11.45 -3.73 -14.60
CA ARG A 108 -12.52 -3.28 -15.50
C ARG A 108 -12.93 -1.82 -15.27
N GLU A 109 -12.99 -1.37 -14.02
CA GLU A 109 -13.34 0.01 -13.67
C GLU A 109 -12.22 0.97 -14.05
N LEU A 110 -10.97 0.57 -13.81
CA LEU A 110 -9.80 1.35 -14.23
C LEU A 110 -9.68 1.44 -15.75
N LEU A 111 -9.90 0.33 -16.47
CA LEU A 111 -9.82 0.30 -17.93
C LEU A 111 -10.80 1.28 -18.58
N LEU A 112 -12.04 1.37 -18.06
CA LEU A 112 -13.02 2.35 -18.54
C LEU A 112 -12.54 3.79 -18.38
N VAL A 113 -11.84 4.10 -17.30
CA VAL A 113 -11.28 5.44 -17.10
C VAL A 113 -10.06 5.68 -17.96
N LEU A 114 -9.13 4.73 -18.02
CA LEU A 114 -7.92 4.83 -18.81
C LEU A 114 -8.25 5.05 -20.29
N ARG A 115 -9.28 4.35 -20.82
CA ARG A 115 -9.81 4.61 -22.17
C ARG A 115 -10.37 6.02 -22.35
N ARG A 116 -11.07 6.55 -21.35
CA ARG A 116 -11.57 7.93 -21.40
C ARG A 116 -10.42 8.95 -21.37
N MET A 117 -9.42 8.74 -20.51
CA MET A 117 -8.22 9.57 -20.45
C MET A 117 -7.44 9.53 -21.78
N GLU A 118 -7.33 8.35 -22.38
CA GLU A 118 -6.71 8.15 -23.70
C GLU A 118 -7.48 8.90 -24.79
N ALA A 119 -8.81 8.78 -24.81
CA ALA A 119 -9.66 9.51 -25.76
C ALA A 119 -9.55 11.04 -25.62
N ARG A 120 -9.30 11.54 -24.40
CA ARG A 120 -9.00 12.96 -24.13
C ARG A 120 -7.56 13.36 -24.49
N GLY A 121 -6.72 12.40 -24.89
CA GLY A 121 -5.33 12.63 -25.26
C GLY A 121 -4.38 12.85 -24.08
N GLU A 122 -4.84 12.65 -22.84
CA GLU A 122 -4.01 12.82 -21.63
C GLU A 122 -2.96 11.71 -21.48
N ILE A 123 -3.28 10.52 -21.98
CA ILE A 123 -2.41 9.33 -21.94
C ILE A 123 -2.42 8.64 -23.29
N ARG A 124 -1.51 7.67 -23.46
CA ARG A 124 -1.40 6.85 -24.67
C ARG A 124 -1.56 5.38 -24.31
N GLY A 125 -2.47 4.68 -24.99
CA GLY A 125 -2.55 3.24 -24.97
C GLY A 125 -1.60 2.61 -25.98
N GLY A 126 -1.09 1.42 -25.67
CA GLY A 126 -0.20 0.68 -26.56
C GLY A 126 0.56 -0.44 -25.89
N ARG A 127 1.70 -0.79 -26.49
CA ARG A 127 2.67 -1.78 -25.97
C ARG A 127 4.02 -1.08 -25.89
N PHE A 128 4.43 -0.76 -24.67
CA PHE A 128 5.64 0.02 -24.41
C PHE A 128 6.74 -0.81 -23.77
N VAL A 129 6.36 -1.75 -22.90
CA VAL A 129 7.27 -2.64 -22.17
C VAL A 129 7.06 -4.08 -22.67
N ALA A 130 8.15 -4.73 -23.07
CA ALA A 130 8.15 -6.15 -23.46
C ALA A 130 8.00 -7.08 -22.24
N GLY A 131 7.66 -8.35 -22.48
CA GLY A 131 7.52 -9.36 -21.41
C GLY A 131 6.19 -9.35 -20.66
N PHE A 132 5.31 -8.37 -20.93
CA PHE A 132 3.97 -8.29 -20.34
C PHE A 132 2.88 -8.40 -21.39
N VAL A 133 1.80 -9.10 -21.02
CA VAL A 133 0.65 -9.35 -21.88
C VAL A 133 -0.45 -8.34 -21.61
N GLY A 134 -1.24 -8.04 -22.64
CA GLY A 134 -2.37 -7.12 -22.56
C GLY A 134 -2.00 -5.70 -22.97
N GLU A 135 -2.92 -4.79 -22.70
CA GLU A 135 -2.80 -3.39 -23.03
C GLU A 135 -2.09 -2.60 -21.92
N GLN A 136 -1.32 -1.61 -22.33
CA GLN A 136 -0.56 -0.73 -21.44
C GLN A 136 -0.96 0.71 -21.70
N PHE A 137 -0.95 1.52 -20.64
CA PHE A 137 -1.27 2.94 -20.70
C PHE A 137 -0.12 3.73 -20.09
N ALA A 138 0.30 4.79 -20.76
CA ALA A 138 1.43 5.60 -20.30
C ALA A 138 1.16 7.09 -20.43
N LEU A 139 1.76 7.87 -19.54
CA LEU A 139 1.85 9.31 -19.68
C LEU A 139 2.75 9.67 -20.88
N PRO A 140 2.45 10.74 -21.65
CA PRO A 140 3.30 11.19 -22.75
C PRO A 140 4.76 11.40 -22.33
N GLU A 141 4.99 11.98 -21.15
CA GLU A 141 6.31 12.26 -20.59
C GLU A 141 7.07 10.95 -20.27
N ALA A 142 6.36 9.93 -19.79
CA ALA A 142 6.95 8.60 -19.55
C ALA A 142 7.39 7.95 -20.87
N LEU A 143 6.62 8.13 -21.95
CA LEU A 143 7.01 7.63 -23.28
C LEU A 143 8.22 8.39 -23.84
N GLU A 144 8.31 9.69 -23.61
CA GLU A 144 9.48 10.47 -24.00
C GLU A 144 10.74 10.00 -23.27
N ALA A 145 10.64 9.73 -21.97
CA ALA A 145 11.72 9.15 -21.18
C ALA A 145 12.17 7.78 -21.73
N LEU A 146 11.21 6.87 -22.02
CA LEU A 146 11.52 5.57 -22.62
C LEU A 146 12.19 5.70 -23.99
N ARG A 147 11.74 6.64 -24.83
CA ARG A 147 12.37 6.91 -26.14
C ARG A 147 13.76 7.52 -25.99
N ALA A 148 13.99 8.36 -24.99
CA ALA A 148 15.30 8.92 -24.69
C ALA A 148 16.29 7.80 -24.29
N LEU A 149 15.88 6.90 -23.40
CA LEU A 149 16.66 5.73 -23.00
C LEU A 149 16.99 4.80 -24.18
N ARG A 150 16.04 4.61 -25.10
CA ARG A 150 16.31 3.82 -26.32
C ARG A 150 17.33 4.49 -27.24
N ARG A 151 17.32 5.83 -27.34
CA ARG A 151 18.26 6.59 -28.19
C ARG A 151 19.68 6.60 -27.65
N THR A 152 19.85 6.57 -26.33
CA THR A 152 21.18 6.47 -25.69
C THR A 152 21.80 5.07 -25.79
N GLY A 153 21.14 4.15 -26.51
CA GLY A 153 21.67 2.81 -26.80
C GLY A 153 21.54 1.83 -25.64
N GLY A 154 20.77 2.16 -24.59
CA GLY A 154 20.50 1.26 -23.47
C GLY A 154 21.78 0.67 -22.88
N VAL A 155 22.65 1.52 -22.33
CA VAL A 155 23.78 1.02 -21.52
C VAL A 155 23.17 0.17 -20.41
N ALA A 156 23.62 -1.08 -20.29
CA ALA A 156 23.21 -1.97 -19.21
C ALA A 156 23.72 -1.42 -17.88
N GLU A 157 23.03 -0.42 -17.37
CA GLU A 157 23.34 0.23 -16.12
C GLU A 157 22.78 -0.63 -14.99
N THR A 158 23.65 -0.94 -14.05
CA THR A 158 23.24 -1.64 -12.83
C THR A 158 22.64 -0.62 -11.89
N VAL A 159 21.31 -0.65 -11.77
CA VAL A 159 20.58 0.23 -10.83
C VAL A 159 20.35 -0.54 -9.54
N ALA A 160 20.90 -0.02 -8.44
CA ALA A 160 20.65 -0.51 -7.10
C ALA A 160 19.32 0.06 -6.59
N VAL A 161 18.32 -0.81 -6.38
CA VAL A 161 17.01 -0.42 -5.84
C VAL A 161 16.86 -1.00 -4.44
N SER A 162 16.42 -0.18 -3.48
CA SER A 162 16.17 -0.65 -2.11
C SER A 162 15.16 -1.80 -2.11
N ALA A 163 15.43 -2.83 -1.29
CA ALA A 163 14.52 -3.95 -1.11
C ALA A 163 13.18 -3.53 -0.48
N TYR A 164 13.17 -2.40 0.23
CA TYR A 164 11.97 -1.83 0.85
C TYR A 164 11.30 -0.76 0.00
N ASP A 165 11.85 -0.45 -1.19
CA ASP A 165 11.21 0.51 -2.08
C ASP A 165 9.92 -0.11 -2.64
N PRO A 166 8.75 0.52 -2.45
CA PRO A 166 7.51 0.00 -3.02
C PRO A 166 7.49 -0.03 -4.55
N LEU A 167 8.43 0.65 -5.23
CA LEU A 167 8.63 0.60 -6.68
C LEU A 167 9.53 -0.55 -7.14
N ASN A 168 10.11 -1.32 -6.22
CA ASN A 168 10.94 -2.47 -6.57
C ASN A 168 10.08 -3.63 -7.09
N LEU A 169 10.16 -3.87 -8.40
CA LEU A 169 9.42 -4.93 -9.09
C LEU A 169 10.19 -6.25 -9.21
N SER A 170 11.44 -6.30 -8.72
CA SER A 170 12.31 -7.48 -8.76
C SER A 170 11.72 -8.65 -7.99
N GLY A 171 11.73 -9.84 -8.58
CA GLY A 171 11.26 -11.08 -7.96
C GLY A 171 9.75 -11.20 -7.83
N VAL A 172 8.98 -10.29 -8.42
CA VAL A 172 7.50 -10.34 -8.36
C VAL A 172 6.84 -10.09 -9.71
N ILE A 173 7.28 -9.08 -10.46
CA ILE A 173 6.85 -8.86 -11.85
C ILE A 173 8.00 -9.16 -12.81
N LEU A 174 9.21 -8.75 -12.44
CA LEU A 174 10.43 -9.10 -13.14
C LEU A 174 11.05 -10.36 -12.50
N PRO A 175 11.69 -11.24 -13.29
CA PRO A 175 12.42 -12.37 -12.74
C PRO A 175 13.42 -11.89 -11.69
N ALA A 176 13.53 -12.63 -10.58
CA ALA A 176 14.44 -12.27 -9.50
C ALA A 176 15.88 -12.21 -10.03
N SER A 177 16.58 -11.13 -9.73
CA SER A 177 18.05 -11.12 -9.81
C SER A 177 18.60 -12.12 -8.79
N ALA A 178 19.70 -12.80 -9.12
CA ALA A 178 20.21 -13.97 -8.40
C ALA A 178 20.30 -13.79 -6.86
N PRO A 179 20.07 -14.87 -6.08
CA PRO A 179 20.03 -14.80 -4.63
C PRO A 179 21.40 -14.40 -4.05
N GLY A 180 21.48 -13.24 -3.38
CA GLY A 180 22.68 -12.83 -2.64
C GLY A 180 22.92 -11.33 -2.46
N SER A 181 22.20 -10.44 -3.17
CA SER A 181 22.39 -8.99 -3.04
C SER A 181 21.20 -8.29 -2.38
N LEU A 182 21.39 -7.78 -1.16
CA LEU A 182 20.72 -6.57 -0.71
C LEU A 182 21.61 -5.41 -1.17
N PRO A 183 21.20 -4.42 -1.98
CA PRO A 183 19.92 -4.11 -2.64
C PRO A 183 19.60 -5.00 -3.85
N SER A 184 18.33 -5.03 -4.26
CA SER A 184 17.92 -5.69 -5.51
C SER A 184 18.57 -4.97 -6.68
N VAL A 185 19.66 -5.53 -7.20
CA VAL A 185 20.27 -5.07 -8.43
C VAL A 185 19.36 -5.50 -9.58
N VAL A 186 18.65 -4.54 -10.16
CA VAL A 186 17.86 -4.76 -11.37
C VAL A 186 18.75 -4.41 -12.54
N THR A 187 19.21 -5.41 -13.27
CA THR A 187 19.87 -5.21 -14.56
C THR A 187 18.77 -4.98 -15.59
N ALA A 188 18.59 -3.75 -16.05
CA ALA A 188 17.72 -3.46 -17.19
C ALA A 188 18.44 -3.95 -18.46
N ALA A 189 18.11 -5.17 -18.90
CA ALA A 189 18.58 -5.69 -20.19
C ALA A 189 17.68 -5.14 -21.32
N SER A 190 18.29 -4.47 -22.29
CA SER A 190 17.63 -3.94 -23.48
C SER A 190 17.48 -5.05 -24.52
N GLY A 191 16.23 -5.39 -24.89
CA GLY A 191 15.89 -6.29 -26.00
C GLY A 191 14.72 -5.74 -26.80
#